data_AF-A0A420XPL1-F1
#
_entry.id   AF-A0A420XPL1-F1
#
_cell.length_a   1.000
_cell.length_b   1.000
_cell.length_c   1.000
_cell.angle_alpha   90.00
_cell.angle_beta   90.00
_cell.angle_gamma   90.00
#
_symmetry.space_group_name_H-M   'P 1'
#
loop_
_entity.id
_entity.type
_entity.pdbx_description
1 polymer ?
#
loop_
_entity_poly.entity_id
_entity_poly.type
_entity_poly.pdbx_seq_one_letter_code
_entity_poly.pdbx_strand_id
1 'polypeptide(L)'
;MGAWGPAIFSDDVATDVRDDYKALLEDQVPDDEATQRVVARYKSLDADEAHVLWLALAATQSQLGRLDEHVKVRALEVIDQGIGLQEWREAGSKELAARVSALTKLRRQLTGPPPPRRTVRRSWRYETDLAPGDVLSFTASNGRVALLYVARIDDSRDGAIPILARLDWTGSALPDDGTISTLPTRTQTVTTLLGDEVRPDSCLTYLARRRDPDWQDTGFSRAGDRTLRGSTDEAIRFSTGSTWSQLATRLERELTRPQQR
;
A
#
# COMPACT_ATOMS: atom_id res chain seq x y z
N MET A 1 -2.83 15.01 11.89
CA MET A 1 -1.93 16.01 12.50
C MET A 1 -0.52 15.54 12.23
N GLY A 2 0.11 16.08 11.17
CA GLY A 2 1.48 15.75 10.80
C GLY A 2 2.45 16.21 11.88
N ALA A 3 3.51 15.44 12.10
CA ALA A 3 4.52 15.73 13.12
C ALA A 3 5.48 16.82 12.61
N TRP A 4 5.01 18.07 12.60
CA TRP A 4 5.84 19.22 12.23
C TRP A 4 6.94 19.43 13.27
N GLY A 5 8.19 19.42 12.82
CA GLY A 5 9.35 19.51 13.69
C GLY A 5 10.62 19.97 12.98
N PRO A 6 11.66 20.36 13.73
CA PRO A 6 12.83 21.03 13.17
C PRO A 6 13.76 20.11 12.37
N ALA A 7 13.58 18.79 12.43
CA ALA A 7 14.39 17.85 11.67
C ALA A 7 14.07 17.90 10.16
N ILE A 8 14.99 17.44 9.31
CA ILE A 8 14.82 17.47 7.85
C ILE A 8 13.56 16.71 7.41
N PHE A 9 13.25 15.56 8.02
CA PHE A 9 12.10 14.71 7.69
C PHE A 9 10.96 14.83 8.72
N SER A 10 10.89 15.92 9.48
CA SER A 10 9.72 16.26 10.31
C SER A 10 8.79 17.21 9.57
N ASP A 11 8.74 17.02 8.25
CA ASP A 11 7.97 17.77 7.27
C ASP A 11 7.39 16.70 6.33
N ASP A 12 6.10 16.83 6.01
CA ASP A 12 5.37 15.83 5.22
C ASP A 12 5.89 15.81 3.77
N VAL A 13 6.18 16.97 3.17
CA VAL A 13 6.79 17.09 1.83
C VAL A 13 8.18 16.47 1.83
N ALA A 14 9.00 16.72 2.85
CA ALA A 14 10.32 16.10 2.96
C ALA A 14 10.25 14.57 3.04
N THR A 15 9.24 14.05 3.74
CA THR A 15 8.98 12.63 3.87
C THR A 15 8.57 12.03 2.53
N ASP A 16 7.67 12.69 1.81
CA ASP A 16 7.22 12.24 0.49
C ASP A 16 8.38 12.24 -0.53
N VAL A 17 9.22 13.29 -0.56
CA VAL A 17 10.41 13.36 -1.43
C VAL A 17 11.35 12.18 -1.19
N ARG A 18 11.58 11.82 0.07
CA ARG A 18 12.43 10.68 0.44
C ARG A 18 11.83 9.37 -0.06
N ASP A 19 10.54 9.18 0.16
CA ASP A 19 9.87 7.92 -0.11
C ASP A 19 9.66 7.72 -1.62
N ASP A 20 9.34 8.77 -2.38
CA ASP A 20 9.29 8.77 -3.84
C ASP A 20 10.67 8.47 -4.46
N TYR A 21 11.75 9.08 -3.96
CA TYR A 21 13.10 8.77 -4.45
C TYR A 21 13.48 7.31 -4.19
N LYS A 22 13.21 6.79 -2.98
CA LYS A 22 13.47 5.39 -2.65
C LYS A 22 12.63 4.44 -3.50
N ALA A 23 11.36 4.78 -3.76
CA ALA A 23 10.48 3.99 -4.58
C ALA A 23 11.05 3.78 -6.01
N LEU A 24 11.60 4.84 -6.61
CA LEU A 24 12.28 4.75 -7.91
C LEU A 24 13.51 3.83 -7.84
N LEU A 25 14.30 3.91 -6.77
CA LEU A 25 15.47 3.04 -6.59
C LEU A 25 15.11 1.57 -6.37
N GLU A 26 14.02 1.30 -5.65
CA GLU A 26 13.48 -0.07 -5.48
C GLU A 26 13.11 -0.68 -6.84
N ASP A 27 12.54 0.14 -7.74
CA ASP A 27 12.17 -0.25 -9.12
C ASP A 27 13.37 -0.27 -10.08
N GLN A 28 14.59 -0.13 -9.57
CA GLN A 28 15.84 -0.13 -10.35
C GLN A 28 15.93 1.00 -11.39
N VAL A 29 15.24 2.12 -11.17
CA VAL A 29 15.41 3.33 -11.99
C VAL A 29 16.85 3.86 -11.82
N PRO A 30 17.56 4.23 -12.90
CA PRO A 30 18.89 4.84 -12.84
C PRO A 30 18.92 6.09 -11.94
N ASP A 31 20.08 6.37 -11.30
CA ASP A 31 20.18 7.42 -10.27
C ASP A 31 19.86 8.83 -10.83
N ASP A 32 20.34 9.13 -12.04
CA ASP A 32 20.12 10.40 -12.74
C ASP A 32 18.65 10.58 -13.11
N GLU A 33 18.04 9.55 -13.68
CA GLU A 33 16.62 9.55 -14.01
C GLU A 33 15.74 9.65 -12.75
N ALA A 34 16.07 8.92 -11.69
CA ALA A 34 15.34 8.98 -10.43
C ALA A 34 15.39 10.40 -9.83
N THR A 35 16.55 11.05 -9.89
CA THR A 35 16.74 12.44 -9.45
C THR A 35 15.88 13.39 -10.27
N GLN A 36 15.92 13.29 -11.60
CA GLN A 36 15.14 14.14 -12.50
C GLN A 36 13.63 13.97 -12.29
N ARG A 37 13.15 12.74 -12.12
CA ARG A 37 11.73 12.45 -11.88
C ARG A 37 11.24 13.06 -10.58
N VAL A 38 12.02 12.96 -9.49
CA VAL A 38 11.68 13.59 -8.21
C VAL A 38 11.67 15.11 -8.35
N VAL A 39 12.72 15.71 -8.91
CA VAL A 39 12.76 17.18 -9.11
C VAL A 39 11.59 17.66 -9.98
N ALA A 40 11.24 16.94 -11.04
CA ALA A 40 10.13 17.27 -11.91
C ALA A 40 8.77 17.15 -11.21
N ARG A 41 8.59 16.17 -10.32
CA ARG A 41 7.36 15.96 -9.55
C ARG A 41 7.09 17.09 -8.56
N TYR A 42 8.15 17.61 -7.94
CA TYR A 42 8.06 18.68 -6.93
C TYR A 42 8.38 20.08 -7.49
N LYS A 43 8.44 20.23 -8.82
CA LYS A 43 8.76 21.52 -9.47
C LYS A 43 7.73 22.62 -9.21
N SER A 44 6.51 22.24 -8.86
CA SER A 44 5.38 23.14 -8.63
C SER A 44 5.19 23.48 -7.15
N LEU A 45 6.12 23.06 -6.28
CA LEU A 45 6.16 23.58 -4.92
C LEU A 45 6.33 25.10 -4.98
N ASP A 46 5.69 25.78 -4.05
CA ASP A 46 5.82 27.22 -3.92
C ASP A 46 7.27 27.60 -3.59
N ALA A 47 7.66 28.83 -3.92
CA ALA A 47 9.05 29.27 -3.80
C ALA A 47 9.58 29.21 -2.35
N ASP A 48 8.68 29.36 -1.38
CA ASP A 48 8.92 29.22 0.05
C ASP A 48 9.05 27.76 0.49
N GLU A 49 8.51 26.78 -0.22
CA GLU A 49 8.63 25.34 0.10
C GLU A 49 9.69 24.60 -0.73
N ALA A 50 10.12 25.16 -1.86
CA ALA A 50 11.09 24.54 -2.76
C ALA A 50 12.42 24.14 -2.07
N HIS A 51 12.78 24.81 -0.97
CA HIS A 51 13.95 24.48 -0.17
C HIS A 51 13.83 23.09 0.51
N VAL A 52 12.63 22.65 0.85
CA VAL A 52 12.35 21.35 1.48
C VAL A 52 12.76 20.20 0.55
N LEU A 53 12.42 20.32 -0.74
CA LEU A 53 12.80 19.36 -1.78
C LEU A 53 14.32 19.12 -1.80
N TRP A 54 15.11 20.19 -1.92
CA TRP A 54 16.56 20.06 -2.05
C TRP A 54 17.21 19.48 -0.80
N LEU A 55 16.77 19.92 0.39
CA LEU A 55 17.29 19.40 1.65
C LEU A 55 16.97 17.92 1.84
N ALA A 56 15.72 17.52 1.57
CA ALA A 56 15.26 16.14 1.72
C ALA A 56 15.91 15.20 0.70
N LEU A 57 16.00 15.61 -0.57
CA LEU A 57 16.61 14.82 -1.63
C LEU A 57 18.12 14.64 -1.38
N ALA A 58 18.83 15.72 -1.06
CA ALA A 58 20.27 15.65 -0.74
C ALA A 58 20.54 14.78 0.48
N ALA A 59 19.75 14.93 1.55
CA ALA A 59 19.87 14.10 2.74
C ALA A 59 19.69 12.61 2.41
N THR A 60 18.69 12.28 1.60
CA THR A 60 18.36 10.90 1.21
C THR A 60 19.44 10.29 0.32
N GLN A 61 19.85 11.00 -0.73
CA GLN A 61 20.88 10.54 -1.65
C GLN A 61 22.23 10.33 -0.96
N SER A 62 22.63 11.25 -0.09
CA SER A 62 23.84 11.15 0.72
C SER A 62 23.81 9.94 1.66
N GLN A 63 22.69 9.67 2.35
CA GLN A 63 22.53 8.48 3.21
C GLN A 63 22.64 7.15 2.44
N LEU A 64 22.36 7.17 1.13
CA LEU A 64 22.41 6.00 0.26
C LEU A 64 23.74 5.88 -0.50
N GLY A 65 24.67 6.83 -0.33
CA GLY A 65 25.96 6.86 -1.02
C GLY A 65 25.83 7.17 -2.51
N ARG A 66 24.86 8.02 -2.88
CA ARG A 66 24.48 8.35 -4.27
C ARG A 66 24.20 9.85 -4.44
N LEU A 67 24.92 10.69 -3.70
CA LEU A 67 24.71 12.14 -3.72
C LEU A 67 25.06 12.71 -5.09
N ASP A 68 24.05 13.27 -5.76
CA ASP A 68 24.23 14.01 -7.01
C ASP A 68 24.81 15.40 -6.72
N GLU A 69 25.72 15.87 -7.57
CA GLU A 69 26.44 17.13 -7.33
C GLU A 69 25.52 18.35 -7.52
N HIS A 70 24.57 18.32 -8.46
CA HIS A 70 23.61 19.41 -8.61
C HIS A 70 22.71 19.53 -7.39
N VAL A 71 22.18 18.39 -6.92
CA VAL A 71 21.36 18.32 -5.70
C VAL A 71 22.14 18.82 -4.48
N LYS A 72 23.41 18.43 -4.35
CA LYS A 72 24.29 18.90 -3.27
C LYS A 72 24.49 20.41 -3.30
N VAL A 73 24.81 20.98 -4.46
CA VAL A 73 25.01 22.44 -4.60
C VAL A 73 23.75 23.19 -4.18
N ARG A 74 22.57 22.78 -4.68
CA ARG A 74 21.29 23.40 -4.31
C ARG A 74 20.98 23.32 -2.82
N ALA A 75 21.21 22.15 -2.21
CA ALA A 75 20.99 22.00 -0.78
C ALA A 75 21.96 22.86 0.05
N LEU A 76 23.23 22.99 -0.36
CA LEU A 76 24.19 23.87 0.32
C LEU A 76 23.80 25.35 0.17
N GLU A 77 23.35 25.79 -1.01
CA GLU A 77 22.82 27.14 -1.24
C GLU A 77 21.68 27.46 -0.26
N VAL A 78 20.72 26.55 -0.11
CA VAL A 78 19.62 26.69 0.86
C VAL A 78 20.14 26.88 2.28
N ILE A 79 21.12 26.08 2.71
CA ILE A 79 21.64 26.15 4.08
C ILE A 79 22.51 27.40 4.28
N ASP A 80 23.30 27.80 3.29
CA ASP A 80 24.19 28.97 3.37
C ASP A 80 23.38 30.28 3.42
N GLN A 81 22.29 30.36 2.65
CA GLN A 81 21.40 31.54 2.61
C GLN A 81 20.36 31.54 3.74
N GLY A 82 20.20 30.42 4.45
CA GLY A 82 19.22 30.28 5.53
C GLY A 82 17.77 30.34 5.03
N ILE A 83 17.51 29.85 3.82
CA ILE A 83 16.18 29.78 3.22
C ILE A 83 15.28 28.87 4.09
N GLY A 84 14.04 29.31 4.32
CA GLY A 84 13.08 28.56 5.14
C GLY A 84 13.32 28.65 6.65
N LEU A 85 14.25 29.48 7.13
CA LEU A 85 14.44 29.68 8.58
C LEU A 85 13.45 30.67 9.22
N GLN A 86 12.73 31.45 8.43
CA GLN A 86 11.88 32.53 8.94
C GLN A 86 10.77 32.01 9.86
N GLU A 87 10.06 30.97 9.43
CA GLU A 87 9.01 30.32 10.24
C GLU A 87 9.54 29.82 11.58
N TRP A 88 10.77 29.31 11.61
CA TRP A 88 11.42 28.85 12.84
C TRP A 88 11.81 30.00 13.76
N ARG A 89 12.16 31.18 13.22
CA ARG A 89 12.37 32.38 14.03
C ARG A 89 11.09 32.83 14.72
N GLU A 90 9.96 32.71 14.02
CA GLU A 90 8.64 33.07 14.53
C GLU A 90 8.12 32.05 15.56
N ALA A 91 8.43 30.76 15.37
CA ALA A 91 8.07 29.70 16.30
C ALA A 91 8.79 29.78 17.66
N GLY A 92 10.03 30.29 17.69
CA GLY A 92 10.77 30.51 18.93
C GLY A 92 12.26 30.20 18.84
N SER A 93 13.04 30.71 19.79
CA SER A 93 14.50 30.55 19.81
C SER A 93 14.95 29.10 19.93
N LYS A 94 14.17 28.26 20.61
CA LYS A 94 14.46 26.83 20.80
C LYS A 94 14.25 26.06 19.50
N GLU A 95 13.15 26.32 18.81
CA GLU A 95 12.75 25.72 17.54
C GLU A 95 13.74 26.12 16.43
N LEU A 96 14.11 27.40 16.37
CA LEU A 96 15.17 27.91 15.50
C LEU A 96 16.51 27.21 15.76
N ALA A 97 16.94 27.14 17.03
CA ALA A 97 18.20 26.48 17.38
C ALA A 97 18.21 25.00 16.97
N ALA A 98 17.09 24.31 17.15
CA ALA A 98 16.93 22.92 16.73
C ALA A 98 17.01 22.78 15.19
N ARG A 99 16.37 23.69 14.43
CA ARG A 99 16.43 23.68 12.96
C ARG A 99 17.85 23.94 12.45
N VAL A 100 18.52 24.95 12.99
CA VAL A 100 19.92 25.28 12.65
C VAL A 100 20.85 24.09 12.96
N SER A 101 20.63 23.40 14.07
CA SER A 101 21.38 22.17 14.41
C SER A 101 21.14 21.06 13.39
N ALA A 102 19.90 20.83 12.97
CA ALA A 102 19.56 19.85 11.94
C ALA A 102 20.23 20.16 10.59
N LEU A 103 20.19 21.43 10.16
CA LEU A 103 20.84 21.88 8.94
C LEU A 103 22.37 21.81 9.01
N THR A 104 22.96 22.10 10.18
CA THR A 104 24.42 21.96 10.39
C THR A 104 24.85 20.50 10.28
N LYS A 105 24.05 19.57 10.85
CA LYS A 105 24.28 18.13 10.72
C LYS A 105 24.17 17.70 9.25
N LEU A 106 23.18 18.20 8.52
CA LEU A 106 23.03 17.93 7.09
C LEU A 106 24.22 18.46 6.29
N ARG A 107 24.65 19.71 6.49
CA ARG A 107 25.84 20.25 5.80
C ARG A 107 27.05 19.33 5.99
N ARG A 108 27.35 18.92 7.22
CA ARG A 108 28.45 17.98 7.50
C ARG A 108 28.29 16.64 6.79
N GLN A 109 27.05 16.15 6.65
CA GLN A 109 26.76 14.93 5.90
C GLN A 109 27.02 15.11 4.39
N LEU A 110 26.70 16.27 3.83
CA LEU A 110 26.87 16.57 2.40
C LEU A 110 28.32 16.88 2.01
N THR A 111 29.11 17.45 2.92
CA THR A 111 30.53 17.79 2.67
C THR A 111 31.52 16.74 3.15
N GLY A 112 31.06 15.78 3.96
CA GLY A 112 31.87 14.65 4.42
C GLY A 112 32.11 13.59 3.34
N PRO A 113 32.96 12.59 3.62
CA PRO A 113 33.15 11.46 2.71
C PRO A 113 31.83 10.69 2.51
N PRO A 114 31.47 10.31 1.27
CA PRO A 114 30.23 9.60 1.01
C PRO A 114 30.27 8.19 1.62
N PRO A 115 29.16 7.70 2.21
CA PRO A 115 29.08 6.32 2.63
C PRO A 115 29.11 5.38 1.42
N PRO A 116 29.41 4.08 1.60
CA PRO A 116 29.35 3.11 0.52
C PRO A 116 27.93 3.04 -0.06
N ARG A 117 27.84 2.88 -1.38
CA ARG A 117 26.58 2.79 -2.11
C ARG A 117 25.70 1.67 -1.55
N ARG A 118 24.52 2.04 -1.06
CA ARG A 118 23.55 1.08 -0.51
C ARG A 118 22.63 0.57 -1.62
N THR A 119 22.36 -0.74 -1.59
CA THR A 119 21.30 -1.32 -2.43
C THR A 119 19.96 -1.04 -1.76
N VAL A 120 19.05 -0.41 -2.48
CA VAL A 120 17.65 -0.25 -2.05
C VAL A 120 16.88 -1.37 -2.74
N ARG A 121 16.34 -2.29 -1.95
CA ARG A 121 15.55 -3.43 -2.45
C ARG A 121 14.10 -3.19 -2.11
N ARG A 122 13.22 -3.47 -3.06
CA ARG A 122 11.79 -3.51 -2.82
C ARG A 122 11.50 -4.48 -1.67
N SER A 123 10.63 -4.05 -0.76
CA SER A 123 10.12 -4.94 0.29
C SER A 123 9.35 -6.10 -0.35
N TRP A 124 9.29 -7.24 0.35
CA TRP A 124 8.46 -8.35 -0.10
C TRP A 124 7.00 -7.89 -0.22
N ARG A 125 6.35 -8.29 -1.32
CA ARG A 125 4.93 -8.06 -1.56
C ARG A 125 4.20 -9.39 -1.77
N TYR A 126 2.92 -9.42 -1.41
CA TYR A 126 2.08 -10.57 -1.69
C TYR A 126 1.70 -10.59 -3.18
N GLU A 127 1.91 -11.72 -3.83
CA GLU A 127 1.45 -11.98 -5.19
C GLU A 127 0.64 -13.27 -5.12
N THR A 128 -0.66 -13.17 -5.37
CA THR A 128 -1.52 -14.35 -5.45
C THR A 128 -1.22 -15.15 -6.71
N ASP A 129 -1.36 -16.46 -6.63
CA ASP A 129 -1.33 -17.39 -7.76
C ASP A 129 -2.71 -17.55 -8.43
N LEU A 130 -3.74 -16.89 -7.90
CA LEU A 130 -5.11 -16.94 -8.41
C LEU A 130 -5.33 -16.00 -9.60
N ALA A 131 -6.24 -16.40 -10.49
CA ALA A 131 -6.66 -15.62 -11.64
C ALA A 131 -8.12 -15.15 -11.50
N PRO A 132 -8.50 -14.00 -12.11
CA PRO A 132 -9.90 -13.62 -12.22
C PRO A 132 -10.74 -14.74 -12.86
N GLY A 133 -11.86 -15.08 -12.23
CA GLY A 133 -12.73 -16.20 -12.61
C GLY A 133 -12.53 -17.45 -11.76
N ASP A 134 -11.37 -17.64 -11.12
CA ASP A 134 -11.11 -18.79 -10.26
C ASP A 134 -12.17 -18.88 -9.15
N VAL A 135 -12.71 -20.08 -8.92
CA VAL A 135 -13.65 -20.35 -7.83
C VAL A 135 -12.95 -21.19 -6.76
N LEU A 136 -13.02 -20.71 -5.52
CA LEU A 136 -12.57 -21.39 -4.33
C LEU A 136 -13.77 -21.88 -3.53
N SER A 137 -13.68 -23.11 -3.02
CA SER A 137 -14.58 -23.65 -2.02
C SER A 137 -13.94 -23.63 -0.64
N PHE A 138 -14.75 -23.34 0.38
CA PHE A 138 -14.43 -23.52 1.79
C PHE A 138 -15.49 -24.42 2.43
N THR A 139 -15.06 -25.51 3.06
CA THR A 139 -15.98 -26.45 3.75
C THR A 139 -15.84 -26.26 5.25
N ALA A 140 -16.93 -25.84 5.90
CA ALA A 140 -16.95 -25.66 7.34
C ALA A 140 -17.02 -26.99 8.11
N SER A 141 -16.75 -26.96 9.42
CA SER A 141 -16.78 -28.18 10.26
C SER A 141 -18.12 -28.92 10.28
N ASN A 142 -19.23 -28.22 10.00
CA ASN A 142 -20.56 -28.80 9.87
C ASN A 142 -20.89 -29.33 8.46
N GLY A 143 -19.90 -29.36 7.55
CA GLY A 143 -20.04 -29.82 6.18
C GLY A 143 -20.71 -28.83 5.22
N ARG A 144 -21.06 -27.62 5.65
CA ARG A 144 -21.60 -26.59 4.74
C ARG A 144 -20.48 -25.99 3.90
N VAL A 145 -20.78 -25.70 2.63
CA VAL A 145 -19.80 -25.17 1.69
C VAL A 145 -20.11 -23.72 1.37
N ALA A 146 -19.09 -22.86 1.40
CA ALA A 146 -19.12 -21.55 0.78
C ALA A 146 -18.27 -21.56 -0.49
N LEU A 147 -18.76 -20.88 -1.53
CA LEU A 147 -18.03 -20.65 -2.76
C LEU A 147 -17.71 -19.17 -2.90
N LEU A 148 -16.46 -18.86 -3.23
CA LEU A 148 -15.99 -17.52 -3.54
C LEU A 148 -15.28 -17.56 -4.87
N TYR A 149 -15.56 -16.60 -5.75
CA TYR A 149 -14.81 -16.45 -6.99
C TYR A 149 -13.94 -15.20 -6.93
N VAL A 150 -12.84 -15.23 -7.66
CA VAL A 150 -11.97 -14.08 -7.85
C VAL A 150 -12.62 -13.16 -8.86
N ALA A 151 -13.19 -12.05 -8.41
CA ALA A 151 -13.82 -11.07 -9.29
C ALA A 151 -12.77 -10.31 -10.11
N ARG A 152 -11.66 -9.93 -9.47
CA ARG A 152 -10.48 -9.34 -10.11
C ARG A 152 -9.25 -9.44 -9.20
N ILE A 153 -8.10 -9.07 -9.75
CA ILE A 153 -6.87 -8.83 -9.00
C ILE A 153 -6.59 -7.33 -9.00
N ASP A 154 -6.45 -6.74 -7.81
CA ASP A 154 -5.93 -5.38 -7.66
C ASP A 154 -4.39 -5.48 -7.64
N ASP A 155 -3.76 -5.31 -8.81
CA ASP A 155 -2.29 -5.27 -8.96
C ASP A 155 -1.77 -3.84 -8.75
N SER A 156 -0.89 -3.70 -7.77
CA SER A 156 -0.30 -2.44 -7.35
C SER A 156 1.16 -2.62 -6.96
N ARG A 157 1.83 -1.52 -6.63
CA ARG A 157 3.19 -1.56 -6.07
C ARG A 157 3.27 -2.44 -4.81
N ASP A 158 2.19 -2.57 -4.05
CA ASP A 158 2.22 -3.23 -2.74
C ASP A 158 1.77 -4.70 -2.78
N GLY A 159 1.32 -5.18 -3.94
CA GLY A 159 0.97 -6.58 -4.15
C GLY A 159 -0.01 -6.78 -5.30
N ALA A 160 -0.19 -8.04 -5.68
CA ALA A 160 -1.28 -8.50 -6.55
C ALA A 160 -2.31 -9.19 -5.66
N ILE A 161 -3.35 -8.44 -5.29
CA ILE A 161 -4.27 -8.82 -4.23
C ILE A 161 -5.62 -9.25 -4.83
N PRO A 162 -6.11 -10.48 -4.54
CA PRO A 162 -7.39 -10.95 -5.05
C PRO A 162 -8.57 -10.27 -4.34
N ILE A 163 -9.52 -9.82 -5.16
CA ILE A 163 -10.83 -9.37 -4.72
C ILE A 163 -11.82 -10.52 -4.95
N LEU A 164 -12.27 -11.11 -3.85
CA LEU A 164 -13.19 -12.23 -3.85
C LEU A 164 -14.63 -11.76 -3.69
N ALA A 165 -15.55 -12.43 -4.37
CA ALA A 165 -16.98 -12.27 -4.14
C ALA A 165 -17.64 -13.64 -3.91
N ARG A 166 -18.58 -13.69 -2.98
CA ARG A 166 -19.25 -14.92 -2.60
C ARG A 166 -20.35 -15.27 -3.61
N LEU A 167 -20.44 -16.55 -3.99
CA LEU A 167 -21.55 -17.05 -4.79
C LEU A 167 -22.76 -17.36 -3.90
N ASP A 168 -23.95 -17.18 -4.44
CA ASP A 168 -25.20 -17.51 -3.75
C ASP A 168 -25.45 -19.03 -3.74
N TRP A 169 -24.76 -19.72 -2.83
CA TRP A 169 -24.86 -21.17 -2.62
C TRP A 169 -25.06 -21.49 -1.15
N THR A 170 -25.94 -22.46 -0.87
CA THR A 170 -26.31 -22.86 0.51
C THR A 170 -26.18 -24.36 0.79
N GLY A 171 -25.63 -25.14 -0.14
CA GLY A 171 -25.50 -26.60 -0.02
C GLY A 171 -24.31 -27.08 0.83
N SER A 172 -24.33 -28.37 1.17
CA SER A 172 -23.25 -29.10 1.86
C SER A 172 -22.35 -29.90 0.93
N ALA A 173 -22.69 -29.97 -0.37
CA ALA A 173 -21.86 -30.57 -1.40
C ALA A 173 -21.40 -29.48 -2.38
N LEU A 174 -20.29 -29.74 -3.06
CA LEU A 174 -19.82 -28.91 -4.15
C LEU A 174 -20.79 -29.07 -5.34
N PRO A 175 -21.34 -27.97 -5.90
CA PRO A 175 -22.11 -28.05 -7.13
C PRO A 175 -21.20 -28.41 -8.32
N ASP A 176 -21.80 -28.88 -9.41
CA ASP A 176 -21.06 -29.15 -10.65
C ASP A 176 -20.55 -27.85 -11.31
N ASP A 177 -19.55 -27.98 -12.19
CA ASP A 177 -18.90 -26.86 -12.88
C ASP A 177 -19.89 -26.00 -13.67
N GLY A 178 -20.90 -26.62 -14.30
CA GLY A 178 -21.93 -25.91 -15.06
C GLY A 178 -22.77 -25.00 -14.15
N THR A 179 -23.15 -25.52 -12.98
CA THR A 179 -23.82 -24.75 -11.95
C THR A 179 -22.92 -23.63 -11.42
N ILE A 180 -21.68 -23.93 -11.03
CA ILE A 180 -20.71 -22.94 -10.52
C ILE A 180 -20.55 -21.76 -11.48
N SER A 181 -20.45 -22.04 -12.78
CA SER A 181 -20.20 -21.03 -13.80
C SER A 181 -21.30 -19.98 -13.93
N THR A 182 -22.53 -20.31 -13.53
CA THR A 182 -23.72 -19.45 -13.70
C THR A 182 -24.24 -18.85 -12.40
N LEU A 183 -23.79 -19.33 -11.24
CA LEU A 183 -24.25 -18.88 -9.93
C LEU A 183 -24.15 -17.36 -9.76
N PRO A 184 -25.21 -16.70 -9.27
CA PRO A 184 -25.17 -15.27 -9.02
C PRO A 184 -24.25 -14.94 -7.84
N THR A 185 -23.76 -13.70 -7.81
CA THR A 185 -23.05 -13.17 -6.65
C THR A 185 -24.02 -12.96 -5.51
N ARG A 186 -23.71 -13.48 -4.34
CA ARG A 186 -24.49 -13.24 -3.12
C ARG A 186 -24.39 -11.77 -2.72
N THR A 187 -25.52 -11.19 -2.34
CA THR A 187 -25.58 -9.84 -1.78
C THR A 187 -25.80 -9.86 -0.27
N GLN A 188 -25.38 -8.80 0.40
CA GLN A 188 -25.60 -8.54 1.81
C GLN A 188 -26.14 -7.14 2.01
N THR A 189 -26.98 -6.96 3.03
CA THR A 189 -27.45 -5.65 3.48
C THR A 189 -26.50 -5.12 4.52
N VAL A 190 -26.03 -3.90 4.34
CA VAL A 190 -25.17 -3.19 5.27
C VAL A 190 -25.84 -1.91 5.71
N THR A 191 -26.06 -1.78 7.02
CA THR A 191 -26.60 -0.57 7.62
C THR A 191 -25.51 0.48 7.71
N THR A 192 -25.72 1.61 7.05
CA THR A 192 -24.83 2.78 7.07
C THR A 192 -25.50 3.94 7.82
N LEU A 193 -24.76 5.03 8.02
CA LEU A 193 -25.33 6.27 8.59
C LEU A 193 -26.44 6.87 7.71
N LEU A 194 -26.50 6.52 6.42
CA LEU A 194 -27.47 7.01 5.45
C LEU A 194 -28.63 6.03 5.21
N GLY A 195 -28.66 4.89 5.90
CA GLY A 195 -29.65 3.83 5.73
C GLY A 195 -29.03 2.50 5.28
N ASP A 196 -29.91 1.53 4.98
CA ASP A 196 -29.52 0.20 4.55
C ASP A 196 -29.14 0.18 3.07
N GLU A 197 -27.96 -0.35 2.76
CA GLU A 197 -27.44 -0.50 1.41
C GLU A 197 -27.26 -1.99 1.09
N VAL A 198 -27.75 -2.43 -0.08
CA VAL A 198 -27.51 -3.79 -0.57
C VAL A 198 -26.29 -3.78 -1.47
N ARG A 199 -25.27 -4.55 -1.11
CA ARG A 199 -24.02 -4.66 -1.87
C ARG A 199 -23.52 -6.10 -1.98
N PRO A 200 -22.66 -6.43 -2.95
CA PRO A 200 -22.06 -7.76 -3.03
C PRO A 200 -21.34 -8.16 -1.73
N ASP A 201 -21.52 -9.41 -1.29
CA ASP A 201 -20.69 -10.02 -0.23
C ASP A 201 -19.31 -10.31 -0.83
N SER A 202 -18.42 -9.34 -0.68
CA SER A 202 -17.09 -9.35 -1.26
C SER A 202 -16.03 -8.97 -0.23
N CYS A 203 -14.84 -9.53 -0.40
CA CYS A 203 -13.72 -9.28 0.49
C CYS A 203 -12.40 -9.26 -0.28
N LEU A 204 -11.44 -8.52 0.25
CA LEU A 204 -10.04 -8.57 -0.15
C LEU A 204 -9.29 -9.49 0.80
N THR A 205 -8.45 -10.38 0.25
CA THR A 205 -7.59 -11.27 1.05
C THR A 205 -6.12 -11.11 0.70
N TYR A 206 -5.26 -11.20 1.70
CA TYR A 206 -3.82 -11.00 1.52
C TYR A 206 -2.99 -11.80 2.52
N LEU A 207 -1.70 -11.95 2.22
CA LEU A 207 -0.68 -12.36 3.18
C LEU A 207 -0.02 -11.13 3.80
N ALA A 208 -0.06 -10.99 5.12
CA ALA A 208 0.60 -9.88 5.80
C ALA A 208 2.12 -10.07 5.85
N ARG A 209 2.59 -11.32 5.86
CA ARG A 209 4.00 -11.70 5.84
C ARG A 209 4.21 -12.90 4.93
N ARG A 210 5.43 -13.04 4.40
CA ARG A 210 5.83 -14.16 3.52
C ARG A 210 5.59 -15.56 4.11
N ARG A 211 5.56 -15.71 5.44
CA ARG A 211 5.39 -17.00 6.13
C ARG A 211 3.97 -17.22 6.64
N ASP A 212 3.06 -16.28 6.40
CA ASP A 212 1.67 -16.45 6.81
C ASP A 212 0.99 -17.49 5.91
N PRO A 213 0.02 -18.26 6.42
CA PRO A 213 -0.68 -19.30 5.64
C PRO A 213 -1.48 -18.70 4.49
N ASP A 214 -1.33 -19.26 3.28
CA ASP A 214 -2.10 -18.86 2.10
C ASP A 214 -3.45 -19.59 2.03
N TRP A 215 -4.24 -19.34 0.99
CA TRP A 215 -5.57 -19.95 0.81
C TRP A 215 -5.55 -21.49 0.90
N GLN A 216 -4.55 -22.12 0.28
CA GLN A 216 -4.38 -23.58 0.29
C GLN A 216 -4.13 -24.13 1.71
N ASP A 217 -3.46 -23.34 2.55
CA ASP A 217 -3.13 -23.71 3.94
C ASP A 217 -4.27 -23.41 4.93
N THR A 218 -5.32 -22.72 4.48
CA THR A 218 -6.41 -22.22 5.33
C THR A 218 -7.75 -22.89 5.07
N GLY A 219 -7.74 -24.05 4.41
CA GLY A 219 -8.92 -24.88 4.16
C GLY A 219 -9.71 -24.49 2.91
N PHE A 220 -9.16 -23.61 2.06
CA PHE A 220 -9.72 -23.37 0.74
C PHE A 220 -9.19 -24.39 -0.27
N SER A 221 -10.00 -24.71 -1.26
CA SER A 221 -9.61 -25.56 -2.39
C SER A 221 -10.22 -25.02 -3.67
N ARG A 222 -9.51 -25.17 -4.80
CA ARG A 222 -10.04 -24.75 -6.10
C ARG A 222 -11.21 -25.65 -6.50
N ALA A 223 -12.32 -25.04 -6.85
CA ALA A 223 -13.61 -25.70 -7.11
C ALA A 223 -14.04 -25.63 -8.57
N GLY A 224 -13.41 -24.77 -9.39
CA GLY A 224 -13.74 -24.58 -10.80
C GLY A 224 -13.52 -23.14 -11.21
N ASP A 225 -14.19 -22.73 -12.28
CA ASP A 225 -14.10 -21.38 -12.84
C ASP A 225 -15.50 -20.79 -13.06
N ARG A 226 -15.62 -19.48 -12.85
CA ARG A 226 -16.83 -18.71 -13.12
C ARG A 226 -16.60 -17.79 -14.31
N THR A 227 -17.58 -17.76 -15.22
CA THR A 227 -17.57 -16.79 -16.32
C THR A 227 -17.77 -15.38 -15.78
N LEU A 228 -16.79 -14.51 -16.02
CA LEU A 228 -16.84 -13.11 -15.62
C LEU A 228 -17.85 -12.34 -16.47
N ARG A 229 -18.60 -11.44 -15.83
CA ARG A 229 -19.62 -10.58 -16.42
C ARG A 229 -19.06 -9.18 -16.71
N GLY A 230 -17.83 -9.14 -17.22
CA GLY A 230 -17.11 -7.93 -17.64
C GLY A 230 -17.20 -6.80 -16.63
N SER A 231 -17.81 -5.68 -17.03
CA SER A 231 -17.93 -4.44 -16.22
C SER A 231 -18.60 -4.64 -14.86
N THR A 232 -19.43 -5.67 -14.69
CA THR A 232 -20.10 -5.93 -13.41
C THR A 232 -19.13 -6.43 -12.35
N ASP A 233 -18.24 -7.37 -12.72
CA ASP A 233 -17.30 -7.97 -11.77
C ASP A 233 -16.11 -7.04 -11.52
N GLU A 234 -15.66 -6.29 -12.53
CA GLU A 234 -14.64 -5.25 -12.38
C GLU A 234 -15.09 -4.14 -11.41
N ALA A 235 -16.38 -3.80 -11.37
CA ALA A 235 -16.91 -2.76 -10.49
C ALA A 235 -17.06 -3.17 -9.01
N ILE A 236 -16.88 -4.46 -8.66
CA ILE A 236 -17.12 -4.96 -7.29
C ILE A 236 -16.13 -4.34 -6.29
N ARG A 237 -16.59 -3.42 -5.44
CA ARG A 237 -15.77 -2.93 -4.33
C ARG A 237 -15.79 -3.96 -3.19
N PHE A 238 -14.62 -4.27 -2.63
CA PHE A 238 -14.56 -5.14 -1.47
C PHE A 238 -15.26 -4.46 -0.28
N SER A 239 -16.02 -5.24 0.48
CA SER A 239 -16.73 -4.73 1.66
C SER A 239 -15.92 -4.89 2.95
N THR A 240 -15.00 -5.84 2.98
CA THR A 240 -14.14 -6.19 4.12
C THR A 240 -12.74 -6.61 3.62
N GLY A 241 -11.71 -6.39 4.44
CA GLY A 241 -10.34 -6.83 4.16
C GLY A 241 -9.81 -7.66 5.32
N SER A 242 -9.20 -8.81 5.04
CA SER A 242 -8.65 -9.69 6.07
C SER A 242 -7.56 -10.62 5.53
N THR A 243 -6.76 -11.25 6.38
CA THR A 243 -5.88 -12.34 5.93
C THR A 243 -6.69 -13.59 5.55
N TRP A 244 -6.07 -14.54 4.84
CA TRP A 244 -6.71 -15.82 4.51
C TRP A 244 -7.21 -16.58 5.74
N SER A 245 -6.41 -16.66 6.81
CA SER A 245 -6.81 -17.34 8.05
C SER A 245 -7.99 -16.64 8.75
N GLN A 246 -8.04 -15.31 8.68
CA GLN A 246 -9.15 -14.53 9.21
C GLN A 246 -10.43 -14.73 8.39
N LEU A 247 -10.32 -14.82 7.06
CA LEU A 247 -11.45 -15.14 6.19
C LEU A 247 -12.00 -16.54 6.50
N ALA A 248 -11.14 -17.56 6.60
CA ALA A 248 -11.52 -18.91 6.98
C ALA A 248 -12.27 -18.93 8.33
N THR A 249 -11.71 -18.24 9.34
CA THR A 249 -12.35 -18.13 10.67
C THR A 249 -13.71 -17.44 10.61
N ARG A 250 -13.86 -16.42 9.75
CA ARG A 250 -15.14 -15.73 9.54
C ARG A 250 -16.17 -16.67 8.88
N LEU A 251 -15.80 -17.36 7.81
CA LEU A 251 -16.68 -18.29 7.10
C LEU A 251 -17.10 -19.46 7.99
N GLU A 252 -16.17 -20.02 8.77
CA GLU A 252 -16.45 -21.08 9.74
C GLU A 252 -17.55 -20.63 10.70
N ARG A 253 -17.41 -19.46 11.33
CA ARG A 253 -18.42 -18.91 12.25
C ARG A 253 -19.74 -18.63 11.55
N GLU A 254 -19.73 -18.11 10.33
CA GLU A 254 -20.97 -17.80 9.60
C GLU A 254 -21.74 -19.07 9.19
N LEU A 255 -21.03 -20.10 8.72
CA LEU A 255 -21.64 -21.34 8.24
C LEU A 255 -22.11 -22.24 9.38
N THR A 256 -21.45 -22.18 10.54
CA THR A 256 -21.82 -22.95 11.75
C THR A 256 -22.86 -22.27 12.63
N ARG A 257 -23.16 -20.97 12.40
CA ARG A 257 -24.25 -20.29 13.13
C ARG A 257 -25.58 -21.03 12.92
N PRO A 258 -26.32 -21.34 14.01
CA PRO A 258 -27.68 -21.86 13.87
C PRO A 258 -28.54 -20.83 13.15
N GLN A 259 -29.26 -21.24 12.11
CA GLN A 259 -30.27 -20.39 11.50
C GLN A 259 -31.31 -20.06 12.59
N GLN A 260 -31.46 -18.79 12.94
CA GLN A 260 -32.60 -18.35 13.75
C GLN A 260 -33.85 -18.70 12.93
N ARG A 261 -34.66 -19.60 13.49
CA ARG A 261 -36.00 -19.92 13.00
C ARG A 261 -36.95 -18.76 13.20
#